data_AF-A0A8B6CLU2-F1
#
_entry.id   AF-A0A8B6CLU2-F1
#
_cell.length_a   1.000
_cell.length_b   1.000
_cell.length_c   1.000
_cell.angle_alpha   90.00
_cell.angle_beta   90.00
_cell.angle_gamma   90.00
#
_symmetry.space_group_name_H-M   'P 1'
#
loop_
_entity.id
_entity.type
_entity.pdbx_description
1 polymer ?
#
loop_
_entity_poly.entity_id
_entity_poly.type
_entity_poly.pdbx_seq_one_letter_code
_entity_poly.pdbx_strand_id
1 'polypeptide(L)'
;MSLPAPLDLGRMEAEAKENASKHISNLLQRPDQLEKVDQYKRRIMRKKASVDTMLKTAVQSQLDGVRTGLNQLQSALQDVYEIKQRKNGNHPNHMVKVFGREETYKSIQPIQNKLIQVNTENSRFCQLAAAMENLKHIFTVPESVRKTQELINEGKLLQAHKHLTDLESARDELMFELFKQPQQSPTDNSTLEKYFKDVVHLSESLGKQLWVIIQRTLSSVRREPTLIVTALRIVEREERMDVAVEERKQQSGFMPPGRPKKWRNKCFEILEDCISNKIEGNQLEDRDKNKMWLVRHLELTRQIMVDDLRVVVTMLPPIFPPDYNIVKTYVKMYHRALAGHLEEMIREGLEGNEFVTLLSWVNNYYSPDLMGHPDLNIDISELGPLLENNVIDELQNQNSLKDKCEEDISTKV
;
A
#
# COMPACT_ATOMS: atom_id res chain seq x y z
N MET A 1 -5.37 42.33 31.43
CA MET A 1 -6.52 41.73 32.13
C MET A 1 -6.93 42.68 33.23
N SER A 2 -8.10 43.31 33.11
CA SER A 2 -8.64 44.21 34.13
C SER A 2 -8.87 43.43 35.42
N LEU A 3 -8.41 43.96 36.55
CA LEU A 3 -8.72 43.42 37.88
C LEU A 3 -10.25 43.29 38.02
N PRO A 4 -10.78 42.14 38.48
CA PRO A 4 -12.21 42.00 38.74
C PRO A 4 -12.60 43.03 39.80
N ALA A 5 -13.68 43.78 39.54
CA ALA A 5 -14.23 44.74 40.50
C ALA A 5 -14.49 44.04 41.86
N PRO A 6 -14.35 44.75 42.99
CA PRO A 6 -14.61 44.16 44.30
C PRO A 6 -16.02 43.58 44.35
N LEU A 7 -16.15 42.29 44.69
CA LEU A 7 -17.43 41.65 44.92
C LEU A 7 -18.14 42.37 46.07
N ASP A 8 -19.08 43.25 45.76
CA ASP A 8 -19.93 43.92 46.75
C ASP A 8 -21.00 42.94 47.25
N LEU A 9 -20.58 42.10 48.19
CA LEU A 9 -21.41 41.06 48.81
C LEU A 9 -22.68 41.63 49.45
N GLY A 10 -22.62 42.88 49.95
CA GLY A 10 -23.76 43.53 50.59
C GLY A 10 -24.88 43.84 49.60
N ARG A 11 -24.52 44.34 48.40
CA ARG A 11 -25.50 44.61 47.33
C ARG A 11 -26.12 43.32 46.79
N MET A 12 -25.32 42.28 46.60
CA MET A 12 -25.81 40.97 46.14
C MET A 12 -26.71 40.28 47.18
N GLU A 13 -26.40 40.42 48.47
CA GLU A 13 -27.26 39.90 49.54
C GLU A 13 -28.60 40.64 49.59
N ALA A 14 -28.59 41.97 49.42
CA ALA A 14 -29.81 42.77 49.37
C ALA A 14 -30.70 42.38 48.18
N GLU A 15 -30.12 42.24 46.98
CA GLU A 15 -30.84 41.80 45.77
C GLU A 15 -31.37 40.37 45.89
N ALA A 16 -30.59 39.47 46.51
CA ALA A 16 -31.02 38.10 46.79
C ALA A 16 -32.19 38.06 47.79
N LYS A 17 -32.15 38.89 48.85
CA LYS A 17 -33.26 39.03 49.81
C LYS A 17 -34.51 39.59 49.15
N GLU A 18 -34.37 40.61 48.31
CA GLU A 18 -35.49 41.20 47.57
C GLU A 18 -36.13 40.19 46.61
N ASN A 19 -35.32 39.45 45.85
CA ASN A 19 -35.80 38.40 44.95
C ASN A 19 -36.42 37.22 45.71
N ALA A 20 -35.86 36.82 46.84
CA ALA A 20 -36.45 35.80 47.71
C ALA A 20 -37.80 36.25 48.27
N SER A 21 -37.91 37.51 48.69
CA SER A 21 -39.18 38.11 49.16
C SER A 21 -40.24 38.12 48.05
N LYS A 22 -39.88 38.57 46.84
CA LYS A 22 -40.77 38.49 45.65
C LYS A 22 -41.19 37.06 45.34
N HIS A 23 -40.26 36.11 45.42
CA HIS A 23 -40.54 34.70 45.16
C HIS A 23 -41.49 34.08 46.20
N ILE A 24 -41.30 34.38 47.48
CA ILE A 24 -42.17 33.89 48.57
C ILE A 24 -43.56 34.55 48.48
N SER A 25 -43.62 35.85 48.20
CA SER A 25 -44.87 36.60 48.00
C SER A 25 -45.70 36.00 46.85
N ASN A 26 -45.05 35.63 45.74
CA ASN A 26 -45.71 34.95 44.63
C ASN A 26 -46.16 33.51 44.94
N LEU A 27 -45.54 32.84 45.92
CA LEU A 27 -45.82 31.44 46.26
C LEU A 27 -46.98 31.28 47.26
N LEU A 28 -47.28 32.32 48.07
CA LEU A 28 -48.23 32.30 49.18
C LEU A 28 -49.35 33.35 49.01
N GLN A 29 -50.09 33.28 47.90
CA GLN A 29 -51.14 34.25 47.58
C GLN A 29 -52.50 33.93 48.21
N ARG A 30 -52.75 32.68 48.64
CA ARG A 30 -54.01 32.23 49.26
C ARG A 30 -53.77 31.55 50.62
N PRO A 31 -54.68 31.70 51.61
CA PRO A 31 -54.49 31.18 52.96
C PRO A 31 -54.36 29.64 53.02
N ASP A 32 -55.02 28.91 52.12
CA ASP A 32 -54.96 27.44 51.99
C ASP A 32 -53.57 26.92 51.56
N GLN A 33 -52.68 27.80 51.07
CA GLN A 33 -51.31 27.45 50.67
C GLN A 33 -50.33 27.44 51.87
N LEU A 34 -50.74 27.94 53.04
CA LEU A 34 -49.94 27.94 54.27
C LEU A 34 -49.68 26.52 54.80
N GLU A 35 -50.57 25.55 54.55
CA GLU A 35 -50.37 24.15 54.94
C GLU A 35 -49.16 23.49 54.23
N LYS A 36 -48.80 23.99 53.03
CA LYS A 36 -47.69 23.45 52.22
C LYS A 36 -46.34 24.09 52.53
N VAL A 37 -46.28 25.07 53.45
CA VAL A 37 -45.05 25.80 53.81
C VAL A 37 -43.96 24.86 54.30
N ASP A 38 -44.30 23.84 55.09
CA ASP A 38 -43.30 22.86 55.57
C ASP A 38 -42.67 22.04 54.44
N GLN A 39 -43.43 21.73 53.38
CA GLN A 39 -42.91 21.04 52.21
C GLN A 39 -41.99 21.95 51.40
N TYR A 40 -42.36 23.23 51.22
CA TYR A 40 -41.52 24.22 50.56
C TYR A 40 -40.24 24.51 51.35
N LYS A 41 -40.32 24.62 52.68
CA LYS A 41 -39.17 24.75 53.57
C LYS A 41 -38.24 23.55 53.42
N ARG A 42 -38.75 22.31 53.44
CA ARG A 42 -37.94 21.11 53.19
C ARG A 42 -37.30 21.09 51.80
N ARG A 43 -37.97 21.61 50.77
CA ARG A 43 -37.41 21.71 49.41
C ARG A 43 -36.28 22.76 49.32
N ILE A 44 -36.49 23.93 49.92
CA ILE A 44 -35.47 24.99 49.97
C ILE A 44 -34.26 24.55 50.81
N MET A 45 -34.49 23.89 51.96
CA MET A 45 -33.40 23.33 52.77
C MET A 45 -32.58 22.29 52.00
N ARG A 46 -33.22 21.41 51.21
CA ARG A 46 -32.52 20.45 50.34
C ARG A 46 -31.70 21.15 49.26
N LYS A 47 -32.27 22.15 48.58
CA LYS A 47 -31.53 22.96 47.58
C LYS A 47 -30.34 23.68 48.21
N LYS A 48 -30.53 24.30 49.38
CA LYS A 48 -29.46 24.95 50.14
C LYS A 48 -28.35 23.96 50.50
N ALA A 49 -28.70 22.81 51.06
CA ALA A 49 -27.71 21.79 51.42
C ALA A 49 -26.93 21.27 50.19
N SER A 50 -27.58 21.13 49.04
CA SER A 50 -26.92 20.76 47.78
C SER A 50 -25.96 21.85 47.30
N VAL A 51 -26.38 23.12 47.29
CA VAL A 51 -25.53 24.25 46.92
C VAL A 51 -24.37 24.40 47.89
N ASP A 52 -24.61 24.29 49.20
CA ASP A 52 -23.56 24.34 50.23
C ASP A 52 -22.53 23.22 50.03
N THR A 53 -22.98 22.03 49.65
CA THR A 53 -22.07 20.90 49.36
C THR A 53 -21.26 21.16 48.09
N MET A 54 -21.90 21.62 47.02
CA MET A 54 -21.20 21.98 45.77
C MET A 54 -20.19 23.11 45.98
N LEU A 55 -20.55 24.14 46.74
CA LEU A 55 -19.66 25.24 47.09
C LEU A 55 -18.47 24.74 47.93
N LYS A 56 -18.70 23.88 48.93
CA LYS A 56 -17.61 23.28 49.71
C LYS A 56 -16.65 22.49 48.82
N THR A 57 -17.16 21.65 47.93
CA THR A 57 -16.33 20.87 47.01
C THR A 57 -15.57 21.78 46.03
N ALA A 58 -16.21 22.81 45.50
CA ALA A 58 -15.58 23.77 44.60
C ALA A 58 -14.47 24.57 45.30
N VAL A 59 -14.75 25.08 46.51
CA VAL A 59 -13.77 25.81 47.32
C VAL A 59 -12.59 24.89 47.70
N GLN A 60 -12.86 23.65 48.08
CA GLN A 60 -11.83 22.66 48.37
C GLN A 60 -10.94 22.38 47.15
N SER A 61 -11.56 22.15 45.98
CA SER A 61 -10.82 21.92 44.73
C SER A 61 -9.95 23.13 44.33
N GLN A 62 -10.46 24.36 44.50
CA GLN A 62 -9.68 25.57 44.24
C GLN A 62 -8.53 25.72 45.25
N LEU A 63 -8.76 25.46 46.53
CA LEU A 63 -7.72 25.48 47.56
C LEU A 63 -6.64 24.43 47.30
N ASP A 64 -7.01 23.22 46.89
CA ASP A 64 -6.06 22.16 46.55
C ASP A 64 -5.26 22.49 45.28
N GLY A 65 -5.89 23.11 44.29
CA GLY A 65 -5.22 23.65 43.10
C GLY A 65 -4.19 24.73 43.45
N VAL A 66 -4.57 25.72 44.28
CA VAL A 66 -3.67 26.77 44.76
C VAL A 66 -2.53 26.19 45.59
N ARG A 67 -2.81 25.24 46.48
CA ARG A 67 -1.79 24.56 47.29
C ARG A 67 -0.79 23.82 46.42
N THR A 68 -1.26 23.11 45.40
CA THR A 68 -0.40 22.40 44.45
C THR A 68 0.46 23.36 43.65
N GLY A 69 -0.13 24.46 43.16
CA GLY A 69 0.59 25.52 42.46
C GLY A 69 1.67 26.18 43.32
N LEU A 70 1.37 26.46 44.60
CA LEU A 70 2.35 27.00 45.56
C LEU A 70 3.50 26.02 45.82
N ASN A 71 3.20 24.73 46.01
CA ASN A 71 4.23 23.71 46.19
C ASN A 71 5.14 23.58 44.96
N GLN A 72 4.57 23.63 43.75
CA GLN A 72 5.35 23.60 42.50
C GLN A 72 6.21 24.86 42.35
N LEU A 73 5.68 26.04 42.67
CA LEU A 73 6.43 27.29 42.68
C LEU A 73 7.58 27.26 43.69
N GLN A 74 7.33 26.74 44.90
CA GLN A 74 8.36 26.61 45.92
C GLN A 74 9.46 25.63 45.48
N SER A 75 9.09 24.51 44.85
CA SER A 75 10.05 23.56 44.28
C SER A 75 10.87 24.21 43.15
N ALA A 76 10.23 24.93 42.24
CA ALA A 76 10.92 25.62 41.16
C ALA A 76 11.87 26.73 41.69
N LEU A 77 11.49 27.43 42.76
CA LEU A 77 12.33 28.44 43.40
C LEU A 77 13.55 27.79 44.07
N GLN A 78 13.38 26.64 44.72
CA GLN A 78 14.46 25.83 45.26
C GLN A 78 15.40 25.35 44.16
N ASP A 79 14.87 24.83 43.04
CA ASP A 79 15.65 24.39 41.89
C ASP A 79 16.47 25.55 41.29
N VAL A 80 15.86 26.72 41.14
CA VAL A 80 16.55 27.93 40.66
C VAL A 80 17.65 28.37 41.64
N TYR A 81 17.42 28.25 42.95
CA TYR A 81 18.42 28.55 43.97
C TYR A 81 19.58 27.55 43.90
N GLU A 82 19.31 26.26 43.74
CA GLU A 82 20.34 25.23 43.54
C GLU A 82 21.16 25.47 42.26
N ILE A 83 20.51 25.78 41.14
CA ILE A 83 21.18 26.10 39.88
C ILE A 83 22.06 27.35 40.05
N LYS A 84 21.55 28.38 40.74
CA LYS A 84 22.30 29.62 41.01
C LYS A 84 23.49 29.37 41.94
N GLN A 85 23.36 28.52 42.96
CA GLN A 85 24.47 28.12 43.81
C GLN A 85 25.53 27.30 43.05
N ARG A 86 25.11 26.39 42.16
CA ARG A 86 26.02 25.67 41.25
C ARG A 86 26.78 26.62 40.32
N LYS A 87 26.14 27.72 39.90
CA LYS A 87 26.72 28.71 38.98
C LYS A 87 27.60 29.76 39.68
N ASN A 88 27.32 30.15 40.92
CA ASN A 88 27.99 31.25 41.62
C ASN A 88 29.09 30.83 42.63
N GLY A 89 29.48 29.55 42.69
CA GLY A 89 30.78 29.17 43.26
C GLY A 89 30.86 29.10 44.78
N ASN A 90 30.40 27.99 45.37
CA ASN A 90 30.86 27.58 46.70
C ASN A 90 30.95 26.05 46.89
N HIS A 91 31.27 25.30 45.83
CA HIS A 91 31.75 23.93 45.98
C HIS A 91 33.11 23.78 45.25
N PRO A 92 34.24 23.78 45.98
CA PRO A 92 35.59 23.73 45.40
C PRO A 92 35.91 22.47 44.57
N ASN A 93 35.00 21.49 44.51
CA ASN A 93 35.32 20.14 44.02
C ASN A 93 34.61 19.69 42.73
N HIS A 94 33.67 20.46 42.16
CA HIS A 94 32.88 19.96 41.02
C HIS A 94 33.02 20.75 39.71
N MET A 95 33.33 22.05 39.75
CA MET A 95 33.66 22.81 38.53
C MET A 95 35.15 22.75 38.16
N VAL A 96 36.05 22.54 39.13
CA VAL A 96 37.48 22.31 38.86
C VAL A 96 37.72 20.93 38.23
N LYS A 97 36.82 19.95 38.44
CA LYS A 97 36.83 18.67 37.69
C LYS A 97 36.47 18.81 36.20
N VAL A 98 35.93 19.96 35.77
CA VAL A 98 35.71 20.22 34.34
C VAL A 98 37.00 20.70 33.66
N PHE A 99 37.94 21.31 34.39
CA PHE A 99 39.32 21.49 33.90
C PHE A 99 40.15 20.20 34.01
N GLY A 100 39.88 19.35 35.00
CA GLY A 100 40.40 17.98 35.05
C GLY A 100 39.94 17.10 33.87
N ARG A 101 38.85 17.47 33.17
CA ARG A 101 38.42 16.83 31.92
C ARG A 101 39.43 17.03 30.81
N GLU A 102 40.18 18.12 30.75
CA GLU A 102 41.20 18.31 29.72
C GLU A 102 42.38 17.34 29.92
N GLU A 103 42.78 17.08 31.18
CA GLU A 103 43.73 16.01 31.51
C GLU A 103 43.13 14.61 31.31
N THR A 104 41.84 14.40 31.59
CA THR A 104 41.21 13.10 31.30
C THR A 104 41.05 12.88 29.79
N TYR A 105 40.72 13.89 29.00
CA TYR A 105 40.70 13.84 27.53
C TYR A 105 42.11 13.64 26.95
N LYS A 106 43.14 14.29 27.53
CA LYS A 106 44.55 14.01 27.21
C LYS A 106 44.96 12.59 27.57
N SER A 107 44.44 12.02 28.67
CA SER A 107 44.66 10.61 29.05
C SER A 107 43.87 9.61 28.19
N ILE A 108 42.74 10.05 27.61
CA ILE A 108 41.91 9.26 26.69
C ILE A 108 42.49 9.28 25.28
N GLN A 109 43.19 10.33 24.85
CA GLN A 109 43.85 10.38 23.54
C GLN A 109 44.74 9.17 23.20
N PRO A 110 45.66 8.71 24.08
CA PRO A 110 46.44 7.51 23.81
C PRO A 110 45.59 6.23 23.78
N ILE A 111 44.49 6.17 24.54
CA ILE A 111 43.52 5.06 24.46
C ILE A 111 42.77 5.12 23.12
N GLN A 112 42.37 6.30 22.65
CA GLN A 112 41.72 6.51 21.36
C GLN A 112 42.66 6.14 20.21
N ASN A 113 43.95 6.47 20.30
CA ASN A 113 44.97 6.07 19.31
C ASN A 113 45.17 4.54 19.28
N LYS A 114 45.21 3.88 20.45
CA LYS A 114 45.23 2.41 20.52
C LYS A 114 43.93 1.79 20.00
N LEU A 115 42.79 2.40 20.31
CA LEU A 115 41.48 1.96 19.85
C LEU A 115 41.37 2.10 18.33
N ILE A 116 41.92 3.16 17.71
CA ILE A 116 41.98 3.30 16.26
C ILE A 116 42.75 2.14 15.63
N GLN A 117 43.90 1.76 16.19
CA GLN A 117 44.66 0.59 15.69
C GLN A 117 43.85 -0.70 15.84
N VAL A 118 43.25 -0.95 17.01
CA VAL A 118 42.39 -2.12 17.25
C VAL A 118 41.17 -2.11 16.33
N ASN A 119 40.57 -0.96 16.08
CA ASN A 119 39.39 -0.84 15.23
C ASN A 119 39.76 -1.03 13.75
N THR A 120 40.97 -0.63 13.35
CA THR A 120 41.52 -0.90 12.01
C THR A 120 41.78 -2.39 11.82
N GLU A 121 42.42 -3.05 12.79
CA GLU A 121 42.64 -4.50 12.76
C GLU A 121 41.32 -5.28 12.86
N ASN A 122 40.36 -4.82 13.66
CA ASN A 122 39.02 -5.41 13.73
C ASN A 122 38.27 -5.24 12.41
N SER A 123 38.40 -4.10 11.73
CA SER A 123 37.83 -3.89 10.39
C SER A 123 38.46 -4.83 9.37
N ARG A 124 39.79 -5.01 9.40
CA ARG A 124 40.49 -6.01 8.57
C ARG A 124 40.06 -7.43 8.88
N PHE A 125 39.90 -7.78 10.16
CA PHE A 125 39.41 -9.09 10.58
C PHE A 125 37.98 -9.34 10.11
N CYS A 126 37.08 -8.36 10.24
CA CYS A 126 35.71 -8.45 9.73
C CYS A 126 35.71 -8.62 8.20
N GLN A 127 36.55 -7.88 7.48
CA GLN A 127 36.72 -8.01 6.03
C GLN A 127 37.25 -9.40 5.64
N LEU A 128 38.26 -9.93 6.35
CA LEU A 128 38.80 -11.26 6.10
C LEU A 128 37.81 -12.38 6.47
N ALA A 129 37.05 -12.22 7.54
CA ALA A 129 36.00 -13.15 7.95
C ALA A 129 34.87 -13.17 6.91
N ALA A 130 34.40 -12.01 6.46
CA ALA A 130 33.43 -11.89 5.37
C ALA A 130 33.99 -12.48 4.07
N ALA A 131 35.26 -12.24 3.74
CA ALA A 131 35.90 -12.83 2.58
C ALA A 131 35.99 -14.37 2.70
N MET A 132 36.32 -14.92 3.88
CA MET A 132 36.37 -16.37 4.10
C MET A 132 35.00 -17.04 4.01
N GLU A 133 33.95 -16.39 4.51
CA GLU A 133 32.57 -16.87 4.39
C GLU A 133 32.11 -16.83 2.92
N ASN A 134 32.37 -15.71 2.24
CA ASN A 134 32.04 -15.54 0.83
C ASN A 134 32.89 -16.42 -0.10
N LEU A 135 34.13 -16.77 0.27
CA LEU A 135 35.00 -17.68 -0.51
C LEU A 135 34.37 -19.07 -0.67
N LYS A 136 33.67 -19.59 0.35
CA LYS A 136 32.92 -20.85 0.22
C LYS A 136 31.82 -20.74 -0.84
N HIS A 137 31.16 -19.59 -0.93
CA HIS A 137 30.17 -19.32 -1.97
C HIS A 137 30.83 -19.18 -3.35
N ILE A 138 31.97 -18.48 -3.47
CA ILE A 138 32.72 -18.30 -4.73
C ILE A 138 33.25 -19.63 -5.31
N PHE A 139 33.60 -20.63 -4.51
CA PHE A 139 33.99 -21.93 -5.08
C PHE A 139 32.79 -22.80 -5.47
N THR A 140 31.60 -22.54 -4.92
CA THR A 140 30.40 -23.34 -5.14
C THR A 140 29.42 -22.75 -6.15
N VAL A 141 29.59 -21.48 -6.56
CA VAL A 141 28.68 -20.82 -7.53
C VAL A 141 28.61 -21.57 -8.86
N PRO A 142 29.70 -21.96 -9.55
CA PRO A 142 29.57 -22.61 -10.86
C PRO A 142 28.83 -23.94 -10.79
N GLU A 143 29.08 -24.74 -9.75
CA GLU A 143 28.36 -26.00 -9.51
C GLU A 143 26.89 -25.75 -9.16
N SER A 144 26.62 -24.77 -8.31
CA SER A 144 25.26 -24.38 -7.92
C SER A 144 24.48 -23.80 -9.09
N VAL A 145 25.13 -23.05 -9.98
CA VAL A 145 24.55 -22.52 -11.22
C VAL A 145 24.14 -23.67 -12.14
N ARG A 146 25.03 -24.65 -12.36
CA ARG A 146 24.72 -25.84 -13.17
C ARG A 146 23.56 -26.62 -12.58
N LYS A 147 23.58 -26.90 -11.27
CA LYS A 147 22.50 -27.61 -10.57
C LYS A 147 21.18 -26.86 -10.65
N THR A 148 21.20 -25.52 -10.54
CA THR A 148 20.01 -24.69 -10.67
C THR A 148 19.46 -24.77 -12.09
N GLN A 149 20.31 -24.75 -13.11
CA GLN A 149 19.87 -24.92 -14.50
C GLN A 149 19.25 -26.31 -14.75
N GLU A 150 19.81 -27.37 -14.16
CA GLU A 150 19.22 -28.72 -14.22
C GLU A 150 17.84 -28.76 -13.57
N LEU A 151 17.68 -28.17 -12.38
CA LEU A 151 16.39 -28.08 -11.69
C LEU A 151 15.34 -27.27 -12.46
N ILE A 152 15.77 -26.21 -13.14
CA ILE A 152 14.93 -25.43 -14.07
C ILE A 152 14.50 -26.35 -15.22
N ASN A 153 15.41 -27.10 -15.84
CA ASN A 153 15.09 -28.02 -16.93
C ASN A 153 14.16 -29.17 -16.49
N GLU A 154 14.28 -29.64 -15.26
CA GLU A 154 13.41 -30.66 -14.65
C GLU A 154 12.03 -30.13 -14.20
N GLY A 155 11.79 -28.80 -14.26
CA GLY A 155 10.54 -28.18 -13.83
C GLY A 155 10.37 -28.07 -12.30
N LYS A 156 11.42 -28.30 -11.51
CA LYS A 156 11.42 -28.18 -10.03
C LYS A 156 11.61 -26.72 -9.61
N LEU A 157 10.68 -25.86 -10.00
CA LEU A 157 10.81 -24.40 -9.91
C LEU A 157 11.03 -23.85 -8.49
N LEU A 158 10.43 -24.46 -7.46
CA LEU A 158 10.63 -23.99 -6.07
C LEU A 158 12.06 -24.22 -5.57
N GLN A 159 12.65 -25.35 -5.94
CA GLN A 159 14.01 -25.68 -5.56
C GLN A 159 15.00 -24.82 -6.35
N ALA A 160 14.75 -24.66 -7.66
CA ALA A 160 15.50 -23.75 -8.50
C ALA A 160 15.46 -22.31 -7.98
N HIS A 161 14.27 -21.80 -7.61
CA HIS A 161 14.08 -20.48 -7.02
C HIS A 161 14.88 -20.32 -5.73
N LYS A 162 14.82 -21.30 -4.82
CA LYS A 162 15.60 -21.26 -3.58
C LYS A 162 17.10 -21.14 -3.85
N HIS A 163 17.65 -21.99 -4.72
CA HIS A 163 19.06 -21.93 -5.05
C HIS A 163 19.45 -20.62 -5.75
N LEU A 164 18.59 -20.10 -6.61
CA LEU A 164 18.79 -18.79 -7.23
C LEU A 164 18.80 -17.67 -6.19
N THR A 165 17.86 -17.67 -5.24
CA THR A 165 17.82 -16.68 -4.14
C THR A 165 19.07 -16.75 -3.28
N ASP A 166 19.59 -17.93 -2.97
CA ASP A 166 20.83 -18.09 -2.22
C ASP A 166 22.03 -17.49 -2.98
N LEU A 167 22.09 -17.70 -4.30
CA LEU A 167 23.11 -17.12 -5.18
C LEU A 167 23.00 -15.59 -5.31
N GLU A 168 21.79 -15.06 -5.49
CA GLU A 168 21.53 -13.62 -5.52
C GLU A 168 21.87 -12.97 -4.17
N SER A 169 21.52 -13.62 -3.06
CA SER A 169 21.83 -13.11 -1.71
C SER A 169 23.33 -13.04 -1.46
N ALA A 170 24.09 -14.07 -1.87
CA ALA A 170 25.55 -14.06 -1.76
C ALA A 170 26.19 -12.95 -2.61
N ARG A 171 25.69 -12.74 -3.83
CA ARG A 171 26.11 -11.62 -4.69
C ARG A 171 25.81 -10.28 -4.02
N ASP A 172 24.59 -10.11 -3.53
CA ASP A 172 24.13 -8.83 -2.98
C ASP A 172 24.86 -8.48 -1.68
N GLU A 173 25.22 -9.47 -0.85
CA GLU A 173 26.04 -9.28 0.36
C GLU A 173 27.47 -8.87 -0.01
N LEU A 174 28.09 -9.53 -1.01
CA LEU A 174 29.41 -9.15 -1.53
C LEU A 174 29.42 -7.71 -2.07
N MET A 175 28.40 -7.35 -2.84
CA MET A 175 28.26 -6.00 -3.39
C MET A 175 27.99 -4.97 -2.29
N PHE A 176 27.25 -5.32 -1.24
CA PHE A 176 27.00 -4.44 -0.10
C PHE A 176 28.26 -4.20 0.74
N GLU A 177 29.06 -5.24 0.99
CA GLU A 177 30.34 -5.11 1.68
C GLU A 177 31.33 -4.25 0.87
N LEU A 178 31.34 -4.38 -0.46
CA LEU A 178 32.13 -3.49 -1.32
C LEU A 178 31.61 -2.04 -1.27
N PHE A 179 30.29 -1.84 -1.23
CA PHE A 179 29.70 -0.50 -1.11
C PHE A 179 30.07 0.21 0.19
N LYS A 180 30.21 -0.51 1.31
CA LYS A 180 30.65 0.05 2.60
C LYS A 180 32.09 0.51 2.59
N GLN A 181 32.93 0.02 1.68
CA GLN A 181 34.35 0.37 1.67
C GLN A 181 34.54 1.82 1.15
N PRO A 182 35.38 2.62 1.82
CA PRO A 182 35.63 4.01 1.44
C PRO A 182 36.39 4.17 0.11
N GLN A 183 36.95 3.08 -0.43
CA GLN A 183 37.66 3.03 -1.71
C GLN A 183 36.89 2.09 -2.65
N GLN A 184 35.94 2.64 -3.41
CA GLN A 184 35.22 1.89 -4.43
C GLN A 184 36.12 1.72 -5.65
N SER A 185 36.77 0.57 -5.79
CA SER A 185 37.52 0.16 -6.97
C SER A 185 36.54 -0.22 -8.09
N PRO A 186 36.49 0.53 -9.22
CA PRO A 186 35.59 0.20 -10.34
C PRO A 186 35.92 -1.15 -10.99
N THR A 187 37.15 -1.64 -10.84
CA THR A 187 37.60 -2.96 -11.31
C THR A 187 36.96 -4.12 -10.55
N ASP A 188 36.68 -3.94 -9.26
CA ASP A 188 36.16 -5.03 -8.41
C ASP A 188 34.66 -5.21 -8.66
N ASN A 189 33.93 -4.09 -8.85
CA ASN A 189 32.55 -4.10 -9.35
C ASN A 189 32.43 -4.85 -10.69
N SER A 190 33.29 -4.52 -11.66
CA SER A 190 33.27 -5.19 -12.98
C SER A 190 33.61 -6.68 -12.90
N THR A 191 34.48 -7.08 -11.97
CA THR A 191 34.84 -8.49 -11.76
C THR A 191 33.67 -9.27 -11.17
N LEU A 192 32.98 -8.71 -10.17
CA LEU A 192 31.79 -9.32 -9.57
C LEU A 192 30.63 -9.42 -10.58
N GLU A 193 30.39 -8.38 -11.38
CA GLU A 193 29.38 -8.42 -12.44
C GLU A 193 29.63 -9.53 -13.46
N LYS A 194 30.89 -9.69 -13.90
CA LYS A 194 31.26 -10.77 -14.82
C LYS A 194 31.08 -12.15 -14.20
N TYR A 195 31.46 -12.30 -12.93
CA TYR A 195 31.38 -13.55 -12.21
C TYR A 195 29.93 -14.01 -11.97
N PHE A 196 29.04 -13.07 -11.64
CA PHE A 196 27.62 -13.35 -11.38
C PHE A 196 26.72 -13.20 -12.62
N LYS A 197 27.29 -13.03 -13.82
CA LYS A 197 26.53 -12.92 -15.07
C LYS A 197 25.62 -14.12 -15.31
N ASP A 198 26.10 -15.33 -15.01
CA ASP A 198 25.33 -16.56 -15.20
C ASP A 198 24.12 -16.64 -14.25
N VAL A 199 24.19 -16.02 -13.08
CA VAL A 199 23.07 -15.92 -12.13
C VAL A 199 21.95 -15.04 -12.70
N VAL A 200 22.30 -13.98 -13.43
CA VAL A 200 21.32 -13.15 -14.15
C VAL A 200 20.61 -13.98 -15.22
N HIS A 201 21.36 -14.75 -16.02
CA HIS A 201 20.78 -15.64 -17.02
C HIS A 201 19.89 -16.74 -16.40
N LEU A 202 20.24 -17.29 -15.24
CA LEU A 202 19.38 -18.21 -14.51
C LEU A 202 18.07 -17.55 -14.07
N SER A 203 18.12 -16.32 -13.56
CA SER A 203 16.92 -15.57 -13.21
C SER A 203 16.01 -15.33 -14.42
N GLU A 204 16.58 -14.98 -15.57
CA GLU A 204 15.82 -14.84 -16.83
C GLU A 204 15.21 -16.18 -17.28
N SER A 205 15.96 -17.27 -17.18
CA SER A 205 15.53 -18.62 -17.55
C SER A 205 14.38 -19.12 -16.69
N LEU A 206 14.50 -18.95 -15.36
CA LEU A 206 13.43 -19.24 -14.40
C LEU A 206 12.20 -18.39 -14.68
N GLY A 207 12.39 -17.10 -14.94
CA GLY A 207 11.31 -16.19 -15.33
C GLY A 207 10.59 -16.67 -16.59
N LYS A 208 11.31 -17.05 -17.65
CA LYS A 208 10.69 -17.57 -18.89
C LYS A 208 9.82 -18.79 -18.62
N GLN A 209 10.27 -19.76 -17.83
CA GLN A 209 9.46 -20.93 -17.48
C GLN A 209 8.22 -20.55 -16.66
N LEU A 210 8.37 -19.62 -15.73
CA LEU A 210 7.26 -19.08 -14.95
C LEU A 210 6.19 -18.45 -15.85
N TRP A 211 6.61 -17.62 -16.82
CA TRP A 211 5.71 -16.96 -17.76
C TRP A 211 4.94 -17.95 -18.64
N VAL A 212 5.58 -19.04 -19.09
CA VAL A 212 4.89 -20.10 -19.84
C VAL A 212 3.80 -20.78 -19.00
N ILE A 213 4.03 -20.96 -17.70
CA ILE A 213 3.02 -21.53 -16.79
C ILE A 213 1.86 -20.54 -16.60
N ILE A 214 2.16 -19.26 -16.37
CA ILE A 214 1.15 -18.21 -16.19
C ILE A 214 0.31 -18.02 -17.47
N GLN A 215 0.92 -18.02 -18.66
CA GLN A 215 0.19 -17.97 -19.94
C GLN A 215 -0.79 -19.13 -20.10
N ARG A 216 -0.47 -20.30 -19.53
CA ARG A 216 -1.32 -21.49 -19.62
C ARG A 216 -2.29 -21.63 -18.44
N THR A 217 -2.48 -20.60 -17.61
CA THR A 217 -3.30 -20.66 -16.39
C THR A 217 -4.69 -21.24 -16.64
N LEU A 218 -5.45 -20.71 -17.61
CA LEU A 218 -6.83 -21.15 -17.89
C LEU A 218 -6.92 -22.60 -18.39
N SER A 219 -5.91 -23.07 -19.14
CA SER A 219 -5.85 -24.44 -19.66
C SER A 219 -5.37 -25.44 -18.61
N SER A 220 -4.38 -25.03 -17.80
CA SER A 220 -3.71 -25.87 -16.82
C SER A 220 -4.49 -25.97 -15.51
N VAL A 221 -5.33 -24.99 -15.17
CA VAL A 221 -6.10 -25.01 -13.91
C VAL A 221 -6.99 -26.24 -13.78
N ARG A 222 -7.48 -26.78 -14.91
CA ARG A 222 -8.32 -27.98 -14.95
C ARG A 222 -7.53 -29.28 -14.74
N ARG A 223 -6.24 -29.30 -15.09
CA ARG A 223 -5.39 -30.50 -15.06
C ARG A 223 -4.43 -30.52 -13.87
N GLU A 224 -3.71 -29.42 -13.67
CA GLU A 224 -2.59 -29.31 -12.73
C GLU A 224 -2.57 -27.93 -12.03
N PRO A 225 -3.49 -27.68 -11.09
CA PRO A 225 -3.56 -26.40 -10.36
C PRO A 225 -2.33 -26.15 -9.47
N THR A 226 -1.63 -27.22 -9.06
CA THR A 226 -0.44 -27.15 -8.20
C THR A 226 0.75 -26.43 -8.85
N LEU A 227 0.89 -26.52 -10.18
CA LEU A 227 1.92 -25.79 -10.91
C LEU A 227 1.68 -24.28 -10.88
N ILE A 228 0.42 -23.86 -11.00
CA ILE A 228 0.02 -22.45 -10.95
C ILE A 228 0.24 -21.90 -9.54
N VAL A 229 -0.17 -22.64 -8.50
CA VAL A 229 0.11 -22.25 -7.11
C VAL A 229 1.62 -22.13 -6.88
N THR A 230 2.42 -23.04 -7.43
CA THR A 230 3.88 -22.99 -7.34
C THR A 230 4.45 -21.74 -8.00
N ALA A 231 3.99 -21.41 -9.20
CA ALA A 231 4.36 -20.20 -9.92
C ALA A 231 4.02 -18.94 -9.11
N LEU A 232 2.77 -18.81 -8.64
CA LEU A 232 2.32 -17.66 -7.85
C LEU A 232 3.08 -17.52 -6.53
N ARG A 233 3.41 -18.64 -5.87
CA ARG A 233 4.25 -18.62 -4.65
C ARG A 233 5.63 -18.05 -4.90
N ILE A 234 6.21 -18.28 -6.08
CA ILE A 234 7.50 -17.70 -6.45
C ILE A 234 7.34 -16.18 -6.68
N VAL A 235 6.30 -15.76 -7.41
CA VAL A 235 5.99 -14.33 -7.63
C VAL A 235 5.84 -13.58 -6.30
N GLU A 236 5.07 -14.14 -5.36
CA GLU A 236 4.86 -13.53 -4.04
C GLU A 236 6.13 -13.47 -3.18
N ARG A 237 7.01 -14.47 -3.30
CA ARG A 237 8.31 -14.44 -2.62
C ARG A 237 9.20 -13.34 -3.17
N GLU A 238 9.24 -13.18 -4.49
CA GLU A 238 10.03 -12.14 -5.14
C GLU A 238 9.51 -10.73 -4.81
N GLU A 239 8.19 -10.53 -4.75
CA GLU A 239 7.61 -9.25 -4.34
C GLU A 239 7.95 -8.90 -2.88
N ARG A 240 7.89 -9.89 -1.97
CA ARG A 240 8.30 -9.70 -0.58
C ARG A 240 9.79 -9.36 -0.45
N MET A 241 10.63 -9.95 -1.28
CA MET A 241 12.05 -9.61 -1.34
C MET A 241 12.27 -8.19 -1.86
N ASP A 242 11.53 -7.76 -2.88
CA ASP A 242 11.59 -6.38 -3.41
C ASP A 242 11.23 -5.36 -2.33
N VAL A 243 10.19 -5.61 -1.53
CA VAL A 243 9.82 -4.75 -0.39
C VAL A 243 10.94 -4.68 0.66
N ALA A 244 11.49 -5.83 1.07
CA ALA A 244 12.58 -5.88 2.06
C ALA A 244 13.86 -5.16 1.56
N VAL A 245 14.16 -5.24 0.27
CA VAL A 245 15.29 -4.53 -0.34
C VAL A 245 15.04 -3.02 -0.38
N GLU A 246 13.83 -2.56 -0.70
CA GLU A 246 13.49 -1.14 -0.67
C GLU A 246 13.56 -0.56 0.76
N GLU A 247 13.12 -1.31 1.77
CA GLU A 247 13.29 -0.94 3.18
C GLU A 247 14.78 -0.85 3.56
N ARG A 248 15.60 -1.81 3.13
CA ARG A 248 17.06 -1.79 3.36
C ARG A 248 17.71 -0.58 2.69
N LYS A 249 17.30 -0.23 1.48
CA LYS A 249 17.79 0.96 0.76
C LYS A 249 17.46 2.26 1.51
N GLN A 250 16.28 2.37 2.13
CA GLN A 250 15.96 3.54 2.95
C GLN A 250 16.92 3.71 4.14
N GLN A 251 17.46 2.62 4.67
CA GLN A 251 18.39 2.63 5.81
C GLN A 251 19.85 2.78 5.39
N SER A 252 20.29 2.07 4.34
CA SER A 252 21.71 1.98 3.95
C SER A 252 22.08 2.75 2.68
N GLY A 253 21.10 3.19 1.89
CA GLY A 253 21.29 3.80 0.58
C GLY A 253 21.71 2.84 -0.54
N PHE A 254 21.91 1.55 -0.25
CA PHE A 254 22.35 0.55 -1.22
C PHE A 254 21.17 -0.16 -1.89
N MET A 255 21.22 -0.31 -3.21
CA MET A 255 20.27 -1.08 -4.02
C MET A 255 21.02 -2.13 -4.84
N PRO A 256 20.71 -3.42 -4.70
CA PRO A 256 21.28 -4.46 -5.54
C PRO A 256 20.94 -4.31 -7.03
N PRO A 257 21.81 -4.77 -7.94
CA PRO A 257 21.55 -4.71 -9.38
C PRO A 257 20.38 -5.64 -9.76
N GLY A 258 19.44 -5.09 -10.53
CA GLY A 258 18.27 -5.82 -11.04
C GLY A 258 17.05 -5.84 -10.11
N ARG A 259 17.05 -5.05 -9.01
CA ARG A 259 15.91 -4.86 -8.10
C ARG A 259 15.36 -3.43 -8.21
N PRO A 260 14.05 -3.21 -8.03
CA PRO A 260 12.99 -4.21 -7.85
C PRO A 260 12.65 -4.94 -9.16
N LYS A 261 12.33 -6.23 -9.08
CA LYS A 261 11.97 -7.05 -10.25
C LYS A 261 10.50 -6.89 -10.66
N LYS A 262 9.60 -6.55 -9.72
CA LYS A 262 8.15 -6.31 -9.95
C LYS A 262 7.45 -7.46 -10.69
N TRP A 263 7.74 -8.71 -10.30
CA TRP A 263 7.18 -9.90 -10.96
C TRP A 263 5.66 -10.00 -10.84
N ARG A 264 5.06 -9.36 -9.83
CA ARG A 264 3.60 -9.27 -9.72
C ARG A 264 3.00 -8.49 -10.89
N ASN A 265 3.55 -7.32 -11.23
CA ASN A 265 3.08 -6.53 -12.36
C ASN A 265 3.25 -7.30 -13.67
N LYS A 266 4.42 -7.90 -13.87
CA LYS A 266 4.69 -8.72 -15.06
C LYS A 266 3.76 -9.93 -15.17
N CYS A 267 3.39 -10.56 -14.06
CA CYS A 267 2.41 -11.64 -14.04
C CYS A 267 1.05 -11.17 -14.56
N PHE A 268 0.59 -9.98 -14.15
CA PHE A 268 -0.66 -9.41 -14.62
C PHE A 268 -0.60 -8.97 -16.09
N GLU A 269 0.52 -8.36 -16.52
CA GLU A 269 0.76 -8.03 -17.92
C GLU A 269 0.68 -9.29 -18.81
N ILE A 270 1.30 -10.39 -18.41
CA ILE A 270 1.27 -11.65 -19.17
C ILE A 270 -0.15 -12.25 -19.23
N LEU A 271 -0.94 -12.13 -18.16
CA LEU A 271 -2.32 -12.58 -18.16
C LEU A 271 -3.17 -11.72 -19.11
N GLU A 272 -2.97 -10.40 -19.11
CA GLU A 272 -3.64 -9.47 -20.00
C GLU A 272 -3.25 -9.73 -21.47
N ASP A 273 -1.96 -9.86 -21.77
CA ASP A 273 -1.47 -10.23 -23.10
C ASP A 273 -2.06 -11.56 -23.56
N CYS A 274 -2.18 -12.56 -22.68
CA CYS A 274 -2.79 -13.84 -23.03
C CYS A 274 -4.26 -13.71 -23.41
N ILE A 275 -4.99 -12.78 -22.77
CA ILE A 275 -6.39 -12.51 -23.10
C ILE A 275 -6.47 -11.81 -24.46
N SER A 276 -5.67 -10.75 -24.69
CA SER A 276 -5.64 -10.01 -25.96
C SER A 276 -5.28 -10.93 -27.14
N ASN A 277 -4.19 -11.68 -27.02
CA ASN A 277 -3.76 -12.65 -28.05
C ASN A 277 -4.83 -13.71 -28.35
N LYS A 278 -5.66 -14.07 -27.36
CA LYS A 278 -6.74 -15.05 -27.55
C LYS A 278 -7.94 -14.43 -28.27
N ILE A 279 -8.27 -13.17 -28.02
CA ILE A 279 -9.33 -12.43 -28.70
C ILE A 279 -8.91 -12.16 -30.16
N GLU A 280 -7.70 -11.66 -30.37
CA GLU A 280 -7.14 -11.41 -31.71
C GLU A 280 -7.01 -12.70 -32.52
N GLY A 281 -6.43 -13.75 -31.92
CA GLY A 281 -6.24 -15.06 -32.56
C GLY A 281 -7.54 -15.80 -32.91
N ASN A 282 -8.70 -15.31 -32.46
CA ASN A 282 -10.01 -15.83 -32.80
C ASN A 282 -10.56 -15.29 -34.14
N GLN A 283 -9.92 -14.28 -34.72
CA GLN A 283 -10.24 -13.78 -36.05
C GLN A 283 -9.72 -14.76 -37.13
N LEU A 284 -10.48 -15.83 -37.35
CA LEU A 284 -10.14 -16.91 -38.29
C LEU A 284 -10.48 -16.57 -39.74
N GLU A 285 -11.43 -15.67 -39.94
CA GLU A 285 -12.03 -15.31 -41.23
C GLU A 285 -11.89 -13.80 -41.45
N ASP A 286 -11.50 -13.43 -42.67
CA ASP A 286 -11.42 -12.02 -43.11
C ASP A 286 -12.62 -11.68 -43.99
N ARG A 287 -12.84 -10.38 -44.24
CA ARG A 287 -13.90 -9.86 -45.12
C ARG A 287 -13.91 -10.52 -46.50
N ASP A 288 -12.74 -10.86 -47.03
CA ASP A 288 -12.59 -11.54 -48.33
C ASP A 288 -13.09 -12.99 -48.34
N LYS A 289 -13.04 -13.67 -47.18
CA LYS A 289 -13.41 -15.09 -47.04
C LYS A 289 -14.89 -15.26 -46.71
N ASN A 290 -15.47 -14.36 -45.93
CA ASN A 290 -16.86 -14.45 -45.51
C ASN A 290 -17.49 -13.07 -45.27
N LYS A 291 -18.63 -12.80 -45.92
CA LYS A 291 -19.39 -11.56 -45.70
C LYS A 291 -19.97 -11.41 -44.28
N MET A 292 -20.08 -12.51 -43.54
CA MET A 292 -20.54 -12.54 -42.14
C MET A 292 -19.39 -12.77 -41.14
N TRP A 293 -18.14 -12.50 -41.53
CA TRP A 293 -16.96 -12.74 -40.69
C TRP A 293 -17.09 -12.05 -39.32
N LEU A 294 -17.56 -10.80 -39.27
CA LEU A 294 -17.66 -10.02 -38.03
C LEU A 294 -18.69 -10.62 -37.06
N VAL A 295 -19.85 -11.07 -37.56
CA VAL A 295 -20.88 -11.73 -36.73
C VAL A 295 -20.31 -13.01 -36.10
N ARG A 296 -19.59 -13.82 -36.89
CA ARG A 296 -18.97 -15.06 -36.41
C ARG A 296 -17.85 -14.78 -35.41
N HIS A 297 -17.02 -13.78 -35.68
CA HIS A 297 -15.94 -13.35 -34.80
C HIS A 297 -16.47 -12.91 -33.43
N LEU A 298 -17.49 -12.03 -33.42
CA LEU A 298 -18.11 -11.53 -32.19
C LEU A 298 -18.80 -12.65 -31.40
N GLU A 299 -19.46 -13.60 -32.08
CA GLU A 299 -20.10 -14.74 -31.43
C GLU A 299 -19.10 -15.73 -30.84
N LEU A 300 -18.03 -16.05 -31.56
CA LEU A 300 -16.94 -16.88 -31.03
C LEU A 300 -16.24 -16.18 -29.85
N THR A 301 -16.02 -14.87 -29.94
CA THR A 301 -15.42 -14.07 -28.87
C THR A 301 -16.31 -14.09 -27.62
N ARG A 302 -17.64 -13.99 -27.79
CA ARG A 302 -18.61 -14.16 -26.71
C ARG A 302 -18.48 -15.52 -26.05
N GLN A 303 -18.48 -16.61 -26.82
CA GLN A 303 -18.41 -17.97 -26.29
C GLN A 303 -17.11 -18.19 -25.49
N ILE A 304 -15.96 -17.80 -26.05
CA ILE A 304 -14.66 -17.91 -25.39
C ILE A 304 -14.64 -17.10 -24.09
N MET A 305 -15.12 -15.85 -24.14
CA MET A 305 -15.14 -14.98 -22.97
C MET A 305 -15.98 -15.58 -21.83
N VAL A 306 -17.20 -16.04 -22.14
CA VAL A 306 -18.10 -16.62 -21.12
C VAL A 306 -17.51 -17.91 -20.55
N ASP A 307 -16.94 -18.78 -21.38
CA ASP A 307 -16.32 -20.02 -20.93
C ASP A 307 -15.07 -19.79 -20.06
N ASP A 308 -14.24 -18.81 -20.43
CA ASP A 308 -13.06 -18.45 -19.65
C ASP A 308 -13.44 -17.80 -18.32
N LEU A 309 -14.38 -16.84 -18.34
CA LEU A 309 -14.87 -16.18 -17.13
C LEU A 309 -15.55 -17.17 -16.17
N ARG A 310 -16.25 -18.18 -16.70
CA ARG A 310 -16.80 -19.28 -15.89
C ARG A 310 -15.68 -20.01 -15.15
N VAL A 311 -14.59 -20.37 -15.83
CA VAL A 311 -13.42 -20.99 -15.19
C VAL A 311 -12.76 -20.06 -14.19
N VAL A 312 -12.65 -18.77 -14.50
CA VAL A 312 -12.07 -17.74 -13.62
C VAL A 312 -12.85 -17.66 -12.32
N VAL A 313 -14.18 -17.62 -12.38
CA VAL A 313 -15.05 -17.52 -11.20
C VAL A 313 -15.01 -18.81 -10.36
N THR A 314 -15.00 -19.99 -10.99
CA THR A 314 -15.11 -21.25 -10.25
C THR A 314 -13.78 -21.81 -9.75
N MET A 315 -12.70 -21.66 -10.51
CA MET A 315 -11.44 -22.39 -10.28
C MET A 315 -10.26 -21.53 -9.80
N LEU A 316 -10.23 -20.22 -10.12
CA LEU A 316 -9.10 -19.36 -9.74
C LEU A 316 -9.13 -18.80 -8.30
N PRO A 317 -10.29 -18.55 -7.64
CA PRO A 317 -10.30 -18.02 -6.28
C PRO A 317 -9.51 -18.84 -5.25
N PRO A 318 -9.52 -20.20 -5.25
CA PRO A 318 -8.74 -20.96 -4.27
C PRO A 318 -7.22 -21.01 -4.57
N ILE A 319 -6.80 -20.59 -5.77
CA ILE A 319 -5.40 -20.69 -6.25
C ILE A 319 -4.65 -19.39 -6.04
N PHE A 320 -5.33 -18.26 -6.25
CA PHE A 320 -4.74 -16.94 -6.14
C PHE A 320 -4.87 -16.39 -4.71
N PRO A 321 -3.91 -15.56 -4.25
CA PRO A 321 -4.05 -14.85 -2.99
C PRO A 321 -5.30 -13.95 -2.99
N PRO A 322 -6.00 -13.80 -1.86
CA PRO A 322 -7.21 -12.97 -1.78
C PRO A 322 -6.95 -11.51 -2.12
N ASP A 323 -5.76 -10.98 -1.78
CA ASP A 323 -5.35 -9.60 -2.04
C ASP A 323 -5.30 -9.23 -3.54
N TYR A 324 -5.31 -10.23 -4.42
CA TYR A 324 -5.28 -10.01 -5.87
C TYR A 324 -6.65 -9.66 -6.44
N ASN A 325 -7.74 -9.96 -5.72
CA ASN A 325 -9.11 -9.85 -6.23
C ASN A 325 -9.23 -10.42 -7.65
N ILE A 326 -8.70 -11.63 -7.86
CA ILE A 326 -8.37 -12.14 -9.20
C ILE A 326 -9.56 -12.10 -10.15
N VAL A 327 -10.76 -12.48 -9.71
CA VAL A 327 -11.98 -12.48 -10.56
C VAL A 327 -12.24 -11.08 -11.10
N LYS A 328 -12.28 -10.08 -10.22
CA LYS A 328 -12.52 -8.68 -10.58
C LYS A 328 -11.42 -8.13 -11.50
N THR A 329 -10.17 -8.45 -11.20
CA THR A 329 -9.01 -8.03 -12.01
C THR A 329 -9.06 -8.67 -13.41
N TYR A 330 -9.36 -9.96 -13.51
CA TYR A 330 -9.47 -10.69 -14.77
C TYR A 330 -10.61 -10.16 -15.65
N VAL A 331 -11.75 -9.82 -15.04
CA VAL A 331 -12.90 -9.22 -15.76
C VAL A 331 -12.52 -7.85 -16.32
N LYS A 332 -11.82 -7.01 -15.54
CA LYS A 332 -11.30 -5.72 -16.01
C LYS A 332 -10.29 -5.88 -17.16
N MET A 333 -9.44 -6.91 -17.11
CA MET A 333 -8.52 -7.24 -18.20
C MET A 333 -9.25 -7.66 -19.47
N TYR A 334 -10.23 -8.56 -19.38
CA TYR A 334 -11.08 -8.92 -20.53
C TYR A 334 -11.79 -7.72 -21.12
N HIS A 335 -12.37 -6.88 -20.27
CA HIS A 335 -13.07 -5.68 -20.71
C HIS A 335 -12.13 -4.73 -21.48
N ARG A 336 -10.92 -4.49 -20.96
CA ARG A 336 -9.92 -3.64 -21.63
C ARG A 336 -9.40 -4.26 -22.94
N ALA A 337 -9.06 -5.54 -22.93
CA ALA A 337 -8.56 -6.24 -24.11
C ALA A 337 -9.62 -6.26 -25.22
N LEU A 338 -10.89 -6.50 -24.86
CA LEU A 338 -12.00 -6.44 -25.79
C LEU A 338 -12.22 -5.03 -26.34
N ALA A 339 -12.23 -4.00 -25.47
CA ALA A 339 -12.35 -2.61 -25.89
C ALA A 339 -11.25 -2.24 -26.89
N GLY A 340 -9.99 -2.56 -26.58
CA GLY A 340 -8.85 -2.32 -27.47
C GLY A 340 -8.99 -3.04 -28.82
N HIS A 341 -9.41 -4.31 -28.81
CA HIS A 341 -9.64 -5.08 -30.05
C HIS A 341 -10.77 -4.47 -30.90
N LEU A 342 -11.87 -4.04 -30.27
CA LEU A 342 -12.96 -3.37 -30.98
C LEU A 342 -12.52 -2.02 -31.56
N GLU A 343 -11.76 -1.22 -30.83
CA GLU A 343 -11.22 0.06 -31.30
C GLU A 343 -10.25 -0.12 -32.48
N GLU A 344 -9.43 -1.16 -32.46
CA GLU A 344 -8.55 -1.50 -33.57
C GLU A 344 -9.36 -1.87 -34.82
N MET A 345 -10.37 -2.73 -34.70
CA MET A 345 -11.27 -3.06 -35.82
C MET A 345 -12.01 -1.83 -36.37
N ILE A 346 -12.43 -0.90 -35.50
CA ILE A 346 -13.05 0.36 -35.92
C ILE A 346 -12.06 1.21 -36.74
N ARG A 347 -10.79 1.25 -36.32
CA ARG A 347 -9.73 1.99 -37.00
C ARG A 347 -9.35 1.38 -38.35
N GLU A 348 -9.38 0.06 -38.48
CA GLU A 348 -9.17 -0.65 -39.75
C GLU A 348 -10.28 -0.37 -40.77
N GLY A 349 -11.47 0.01 -40.30
CA GLY A 349 -12.55 0.53 -41.11
C GLY A 349 -13.67 -0.49 -41.35
N LEU A 350 -14.86 -0.17 -40.87
CA LEU A 350 -16.07 -0.99 -41.01
C LEU A 350 -16.85 -0.64 -42.29
N GLU A 351 -17.56 -1.62 -42.84
CA GLU A 351 -18.36 -1.50 -44.07
C GLU A 351 -19.84 -1.87 -43.85
N GLY A 352 -20.74 -0.97 -44.26
CA GLY A 352 -22.20 -1.18 -44.30
C GLY A 352 -22.77 -1.83 -43.03
N ASN A 353 -23.28 -3.06 -43.17
CA ASN A 353 -23.93 -3.83 -42.10
C ASN A 353 -23.01 -4.17 -40.90
N GLU A 354 -21.70 -4.03 -41.05
CA GLU A 354 -20.74 -4.25 -39.96
C GLU A 354 -20.90 -3.22 -38.83
N PHE A 355 -21.23 -1.96 -39.15
CA PHE A 355 -21.48 -0.92 -38.15
C PHE A 355 -22.67 -1.27 -37.26
N VAL A 356 -23.78 -1.69 -37.88
CA VAL A 356 -24.99 -2.07 -37.16
C VAL A 356 -24.75 -3.30 -36.30
N THR A 357 -24.00 -4.28 -36.82
CA THR A 357 -23.64 -5.51 -36.10
C THR A 357 -22.82 -5.18 -34.85
N LEU A 358 -21.78 -4.35 -34.99
CA LEU A 358 -20.91 -3.96 -33.88
C LEU A 358 -21.67 -3.12 -32.85
N LEU A 359 -22.45 -2.13 -33.28
CA LEU A 359 -23.26 -1.29 -32.38
C LEU A 359 -24.28 -2.11 -31.60
N SER A 360 -24.96 -3.06 -32.25
CA SER A 360 -25.87 -3.98 -31.58
C SER A 360 -25.15 -4.83 -30.53
N TRP A 361 -23.96 -5.33 -30.85
CA TRP A 361 -23.17 -6.14 -29.92
C TRP A 361 -22.68 -5.35 -28.70
N VAL A 362 -22.18 -4.13 -28.90
CA VAL A 362 -21.75 -3.23 -27.83
C VAL A 362 -22.92 -2.85 -26.92
N ASN A 363 -24.09 -2.54 -27.50
CA ASN A 363 -25.29 -2.24 -26.73
C ASN A 363 -25.78 -3.44 -25.90
N ASN A 364 -25.58 -4.65 -26.41
CA ASN A 364 -25.93 -5.89 -25.73
C ASN A 364 -24.84 -6.42 -24.79
N TYR A 365 -23.71 -5.71 -24.61
CA TYR A 365 -22.58 -6.19 -23.80
C TYR A 365 -22.93 -6.50 -22.35
N TYR A 366 -23.79 -5.68 -21.73
CA TYR A 366 -24.25 -5.89 -20.36
C TYR A 366 -25.50 -6.79 -20.26
N SER A 367 -25.95 -7.36 -21.38
CA SER A 367 -27.12 -8.24 -21.41
C SER A 367 -26.85 -9.58 -20.71
N PRO A 368 -27.90 -10.32 -20.34
CA PRO A 368 -27.79 -11.67 -19.77
C PRO A 368 -27.05 -12.68 -20.66
N ASP A 369 -26.88 -12.41 -21.95
CA ASP A 369 -26.20 -13.31 -22.88
C ASP A 369 -24.67 -13.12 -22.92
N LEU A 370 -24.16 -12.05 -22.30
CA LEU A 370 -22.76 -11.62 -22.25
C LEU A 370 -22.29 -11.44 -20.79
N MET A 371 -21.95 -10.22 -20.33
CA MET A 371 -21.44 -9.99 -18.98
C MET A 371 -22.50 -10.17 -17.89
N GLY A 372 -23.78 -10.05 -18.24
CA GLY A 372 -24.93 -10.28 -17.35
C GLY A 372 -25.29 -11.75 -17.15
N HIS A 373 -24.47 -12.68 -17.63
CA HIS A 373 -24.80 -14.11 -17.58
C HIS A 373 -24.96 -14.61 -16.13
N PRO A 374 -26.05 -15.34 -15.80
CA PRO A 374 -26.37 -15.74 -14.43
C PRO A 374 -25.26 -16.58 -13.77
N ASP A 375 -24.52 -17.35 -14.56
CA ASP A 375 -23.39 -18.17 -14.07
C ASP A 375 -22.16 -17.35 -13.65
N LEU A 376 -22.04 -16.09 -14.07
CA LEU A 376 -20.88 -15.26 -13.75
C LEU A 376 -21.05 -14.52 -12.41
N ASN A 377 -22.27 -14.05 -12.10
CA ASN A 377 -22.60 -13.32 -10.86
C ASN A 377 -21.56 -12.23 -10.48
N ILE A 378 -21.06 -11.50 -11.48
CA ILE A 378 -20.06 -10.44 -11.33
C ILE A 378 -20.78 -9.11 -11.10
N ASP A 379 -20.22 -8.24 -10.25
CA ASP A 379 -20.71 -6.87 -10.14
C ASP A 379 -20.24 -6.05 -11.35
N ILE A 380 -21.18 -5.82 -12.28
CA ILE A 380 -20.97 -5.11 -13.53
C ILE A 380 -20.88 -3.60 -13.31
N SER A 381 -21.31 -3.10 -12.15
CA SER A 381 -21.43 -1.67 -11.83
C SER A 381 -20.10 -0.91 -11.86
N GLU A 382 -18.99 -1.61 -11.69
CA GLU A 382 -17.64 -1.04 -11.75
C GLU A 382 -17.00 -1.06 -13.14
N LEU A 383 -17.63 -1.73 -14.12
CA LEU A 383 -17.17 -1.75 -15.49
C LEU A 383 -17.72 -0.50 -16.17
N GLY A 384 -16.83 0.40 -16.59
CA GLY A 384 -17.19 1.52 -17.44
C GLY A 384 -17.72 1.05 -18.80
N PRO A 385 -18.20 1.97 -19.67
CA PRO A 385 -18.67 1.62 -21.00
C PRO A 385 -17.57 0.93 -21.82
N LEU A 386 -17.93 -0.10 -22.59
CA LEU A 386 -16.97 -0.88 -23.38
C LEU A 386 -16.25 -0.04 -24.46
N LEU A 387 -16.95 0.92 -25.04
CA LEU A 387 -16.40 1.94 -25.93
C LEU A 387 -16.77 3.30 -25.36
N GLU A 388 -15.89 4.30 -25.52
CA GLU A 388 -16.24 5.66 -25.13
C GLU A 388 -17.46 6.16 -25.92
N ASN A 389 -18.34 6.93 -25.26
CA ASN A 389 -19.55 7.45 -25.89
C ASN A 389 -19.24 8.26 -27.16
N ASN A 390 -18.09 8.94 -27.22
CA ASN A 390 -17.64 9.67 -28.40
C ASN A 390 -17.41 8.73 -29.61
N VAL A 391 -16.82 7.55 -29.38
CA VAL A 391 -16.58 6.54 -30.42
C VAL A 391 -17.90 5.94 -30.89
N ILE A 392 -18.85 5.72 -29.97
CA ILE A 392 -20.19 5.24 -30.30
C ILE A 392 -20.94 6.28 -31.16
N ASP A 393 -20.87 7.56 -30.78
CA ASP A 393 -21.48 8.66 -31.53
C ASP A 393 -20.85 8.82 -32.92
N GLU A 394 -19.52 8.68 -33.04
CA GLU A 394 -18.81 8.67 -34.33
C GLU A 394 -19.26 7.50 -35.22
N LEU A 395 -19.41 6.29 -34.67
CA LEU A 395 -19.91 5.12 -35.40
C LEU A 395 -21.35 5.31 -35.86
N GLN A 396 -22.22 5.88 -35.03
CA GLN A 396 -23.61 6.18 -35.38
C GLN A 396 -23.70 7.24 -36.49
N ASN A 397 -22.84 8.27 -36.42
CA ASN A 397 -22.76 9.32 -37.43
C ASN A 397 -22.21 8.79 -38.76
N GLN A 398 -21.17 7.94 -38.74
CA GLN A 398 -20.61 7.32 -39.94
C GLN A 398 -21.60 6.36 -40.62
N ASN A 399 -22.39 5.60 -39.84
CA ASN A 399 -23.46 4.76 -40.38
C ASN A 399 -24.53 5.62 -41.08
N SER A 400 -24.98 6.70 -40.43
CA SER A 400 -26.00 7.63 -40.97
C SER A 400 -25.53 8.40 -42.22
N LEU A 401 -24.23 8.67 -42.34
CA LEU A 401 -23.63 9.33 -43.51
C LEU A 401 -23.47 8.35 -44.69
N LYS A 402 -23.18 7.08 -44.43
CA LYS A 402 -23.14 6.04 -45.48
C LYS A 402 -24.53 5.72 -46.03
N ASP A 403 -25.54 5.59 -45.16
CA ASP A 403 -26.94 5.38 -45.58
C ASP A 403 -27.43 6.52 -46.51
N LYS A 404 -27.11 7.78 -46.19
CA LYS A 404 -27.45 8.93 -47.04
C LYS A 404 -26.72 8.94 -48.39
N CYS A 405 -25.45 8.53 -48.42
CA CYS A 405 -24.68 8.42 -49.67
C CYS A 405 -25.18 7.26 -50.56
N GLU A 406 -25.63 6.14 -49.99
CA GLU A 406 -26.22 5.03 -50.75
C GLU A 406 -27.60 5.39 -51.31
N GLU A 407 -28.45 6.09 -50.56
CA GLU A 407 -29.74 6.61 -51.05
C GLU A 407 -29.56 7.64 -52.18
N ASP A 408 -28.59 8.56 -52.07
CA ASP A 408 -28.32 9.57 -53.12
C ASP A 408 -27.78 8.96 -54.43
N ILE A 409 -27.11 7.80 -54.37
CA ILE A 409 -26.65 7.06 -55.55
C ILE A 409 -27.81 6.24 -56.16
N SER A 410 -28.67 5.64 -55.33
CA SER A 410 -29.84 4.88 -55.80
C SER A 410 -30.95 5.76 -56.40
N THR A 411 -30.98 7.06 -56.08
CA THR A 411 -31.98 8.01 -56.61
C THR A 411 -31.53 8.69 -57.91
N LYS A 412 -30.30 8.44 -58.37
CA LYS A 412 -29.70 8.99 -59.61
C LYS A 412 -29.56 8.00 -60.76
N VAL A 413 -30.14 6.81 -60.63
CA VAL A 413 -30.34 5.82 -61.72
C VAL A 413 -31.84 5.73 -62.00
#